data_AF-A0A8J2TGE7-F1
#
_entry.id   AF-A0A8J2TGE7-F1
#
_cell.length_a   1.000
_cell.length_b   1.000
_cell.length_c   1.000
_cell.angle_alpha   90.00
_cell.angle_beta   90.00
_cell.angle_gamma   90.00
#
_symmetry.space_group_name_H-M   'P 1'
#
loop_
_entity.id
_entity.type
_entity.pdbx_description
1 polymer ?
#
loop_
_entity_poly.entity_id
_entity_poly.type
_entity_poly.pdbx_seq_one_letter_code
_entity_poly.pdbx_strand_id
1 'polypeptide(L)'
;MTSGLQIYNANPVFGGRDGWEVPDFFLLGGWLAGGRHWHFAAMWFYGLNLLWYGIYVFATRRWRIRFASTRDLKTLQIENLKRKNYAWHRLIYTAIIPVLLLAILSGLAMYKPAQFYWLSGLFGDWQTLRVAHLFTVPAIVVFTLIHSLLALNVGSFRLIKSMFV
;
A
#
# COMPACT_ATOMS: atom_id res chain seq x y z
N MET A 1 9.85 0.18 -2.24
CA MET A 1 9.42 0.77 -3.52
C MET A 1 10.58 0.86 -4.51
N THR A 2 11.68 1.54 -4.19
CA THR A 2 12.87 1.72 -5.05
C THR A 2 13.45 0.41 -5.63
N SER A 3 13.63 -0.62 -4.79
CA SER A 3 14.08 -1.95 -5.25
C SER A 3 13.04 -2.68 -6.10
N GLY A 4 11.74 -2.37 -5.94
CA GLY A 4 10.69 -2.87 -6.81
C GLY A 4 10.68 -2.19 -8.18
N LEU A 5 10.98 -0.88 -8.21
CA LEU A 5 11.16 -0.13 -9.46
C LEU A 5 12.37 -0.65 -10.26
N GLN A 6 13.44 -1.09 -9.59
CA GLN A 6 14.57 -1.77 -10.24
C GLN A 6 14.12 -3.06 -10.95
N ILE A 7 13.21 -3.83 -10.34
CA ILE A 7 12.65 -5.05 -10.94
C ILE A 7 11.71 -4.70 -12.10
N TYR A 8 10.93 -3.63 -11.96
CA TYR A 8 10.05 -3.12 -13.01
C TYR A 8 10.82 -2.69 -14.26
N ASN A 9 11.92 -1.93 -14.11
CA ASN A 9 12.74 -1.49 -15.25
C ASN A 9 13.30 -2.66 -16.09
N ALA A 10 13.49 -3.84 -15.51
CA ALA A 10 13.96 -5.00 -16.28
C ALA A 10 12.92 -5.52 -17.29
N ASN A 11 11.63 -5.28 -17.04
CA ASN A 11 10.53 -5.61 -17.95
C ASN A 11 9.30 -4.77 -17.56
N PRO A 12 9.13 -3.56 -18.10
CA PRO A 12 8.03 -2.68 -17.70
C PRO A 12 6.66 -3.29 -18.02
N VAL A 13 5.74 -3.23 -17.05
CA VAL A 13 4.37 -3.76 -17.22
C VAL A 13 3.39 -2.72 -17.77
N PHE A 14 3.67 -1.43 -17.60
CA PHE A 14 2.84 -0.34 -18.08
C PHE A 14 3.43 0.18 -19.40
N GLY A 15 2.78 -0.14 -20.52
CA GLY A 15 3.27 0.22 -21.87
C GLY A 15 4.22 -0.79 -22.51
N GLY A 16 4.47 -1.95 -21.88
CA GLY A 16 5.32 -3.00 -22.45
C GLY A 16 6.80 -2.63 -22.46
N ARG A 17 7.58 -3.17 -23.42
CA ARG A 17 9.03 -2.90 -23.52
C ARG A 17 9.37 -1.44 -23.86
N ASP A 18 8.45 -0.74 -24.49
CA ASP A 18 8.54 0.69 -24.79
C ASP A 18 7.89 1.55 -23.67
N GLY A 19 7.59 0.92 -22.53
CA GLY A 19 7.03 1.56 -21.36
C GLY A 19 8.01 2.52 -20.69
N TRP A 20 7.51 3.29 -19.73
CA TRP A 20 8.33 4.25 -19.01
C TRP A 20 9.33 3.54 -18.09
N GLU A 21 10.61 3.88 -18.22
CA GLU A 21 11.68 3.49 -17.29
C GLU A 21 11.94 4.56 -16.22
N VAL A 22 12.20 4.11 -14.99
CA VAL A 22 12.53 5.00 -13.87
C VAL A 22 14.03 5.29 -13.84
N PRO A 23 14.48 6.54 -13.66
CA PRO A 23 15.91 6.86 -13.60
C PRO A 23 16.67 6.13 -12.48
N ASP A 24 17.93 5.77 -12.75
CA ASP A 24 18.76 4.94 -11.86
C ASP A 24 18.92 5.47 -10.42
N PHE A 25 18.92 6.79 -10.23
CA PHE A 25 19.07 7.39 -8.91
C PHE A 25 17.86 7.18 -7.98
N PHE A 26 16.71 6.74 -8.51
CA PHE A 26 15.55 6.31 -7.73
C PHE A 26 15.52 4.79 -7.49
N LEU A 27 16.47 4.04 -8.05
CA LEU A 27 16.50 2.59 -7.97
C LEU A 27 17.38 2.11 -6.80
N LEU A 28 17.12 0.89 -6.34
CA LEU A 28 17.91 0.24 -5.29
C LEU A 28 18.28 -1.17 -5.72
N GLY A 29 19.56 -1.51 -5.57
CA GLY A 29 20.09 -2.85 -5.81
C GLY A 29 21.06 -2.93 -7.00
N GLY A 30 21.16 -1.88 -7.84
CA GLY A 30 22.15 -1.72 -8.91
C GLY A 30 21.94 -2.62 -10.14
N TRP A 31 21.47 -3.85 -9.95
CA TRP A 31 21.12 -4.80 -10.99
C TRP A 31 19.88 -5.61 -10.60
N LEU A 32 19.35 -6.43 -11.52
CA LEU A 32 18.09 -7.17 -11.31
C LEU A 32 18.11 -8.08 -10.07
N ALA A 33 19.16 -8.89 -9.90
CA ALA A 33 19.23 -9.78 -8.74
C ALA A 33 19.39 -8.99 -7.43
N GLY A 34 20.21 -7.94 -7.41
CA GLY A 34 20.33 -7.03 -6.27
C GLY A 34 19.01 -6.36 -5.89
N GLY A 35 18.25 -5.89 -6.88
CA GLY A 35 16.89 -5.36 -6.70
C GLY A 35 15.96 -6.39 -6.07
N ARG A 36 15.96 -7.63 -6.56
CA ARG A 36 15.17 -8.73 -5.97
C ARG A 36 15.56 -9.01 -4.51
N HIS A 37 16.85 -9.06 -4.19
CA HIS A 37 17.30 -9.30 -2.81
C HIS A 37 16.78 -8.24 -1.84
N TRP A 38 16.98 -6.95 -2.15
CA TRP A 38 16.47 -5.85 -1.33
C TRP A 38 14.95 -5.82 -1.25
N HIS A 39 14.28 -6.12 -2.36
CA HIS A 39 12.82 -6.13 -2.41
C HIS A 39 12.22 -7.21 -1.51
N PHE A 40 12.72 -8.46 -1.59
CA PHE A 40 12.21 -9.54 -0.75
C PHE A 40 12.60 -9.37 0.72
N ALA A 41 13.77 -8.80 1.01
CA ALA A 41 14.12 -8.41 2.38
C ALA A 41 13.09 -7.41 2.95
N ALA A 42 12.79 -6.34 2.21
CA ALA A 42 11.79 -5.36 2.61
C ALA A 42 10.37 -5.95 2.70
N MET A 43 10.01 -6.89 1.82
CA MET A 43 8.73 -7.60 1.85
C MET A 43 8.51 -8.32 3.20
N TRP A 44 9.55 -8.96 3.77
CA TRP A 44 9.42 -9.61 5.06
C TRP A 44 9.18 -8.63 6.20
N PHE A 45 9.94 -7.52 6.25
CA PHE A 45 9.71 -6.46 7.24
C PHE A 45 8.29 -5.90 7.14
N TYR A 46 7.86 -5.59 5.93
CA TYR A 46 6.50 -5.12 5.65
C TYR A 46 5.42 -6.13 6.05
N GLY A 47 5.55 -7.39 5.61
CA GLY A 47 4.57 -8.44 5.85
C GLY A 47 4.42 -8.78 7.32
N LEU A 48 5.54 -8.92 8.06
CA LEU A 48 5.52 -9.18 9.50
C LEU A 48 4.96 -7.99 10.28
N ASN A 49 5.31 -6.76 9.91
CA ASN A 49 4.75 -5.56 10.53
C ASN A 49 3.22 -5.48 10.34
N LEU A 50 2.75 -5.70 9.11
CA LEU A 50 1.33 -5.71 8.79
C LEU A 50 0.58 -6.81 9.56
N LEU A 51 1.17 -8.00 9.67
CA LEU A 51 0.60 -9.13 10.41
C LEU A 51 0.47 -8.82 11.90
N TRP A 52 1.54 -8.34 12.54
CA TRP A 52 1.55 -7.96 13.96
C TRP A 52 0.60 -6.82 14.27
N TYR A 53 0.59 -5.79 13.42
CA TYR A 53 -0.35 -4.70 13.59
C TYR A 53 -1.80 -5.15 13.41
N GLY A 54 -2.06 -6.03 12.43
CA GLY A 54 -3.35 -6.65 12.21
C GLY A 54 -3.84 -7.44 13.42
N ILE A 55 -2.98 -8.30 13.99
CA ILE A 55 -3.28 -9.07 15.20
C ILE A 55 -3.53 -8.14 16.39
N TYR A 56 -2.72 -7.09 16.57
CA TYR A 56 -2.93 -6.10 17.62
C TYR A 56 -4.29 -5.42 17.51
N VAL A 57 -4.63 -4.91 16.31
CA VAL A 57 -5.94 -4.26 16.06
C VAL A 57 -7.08 -5.25 16.27
N PHE A 58 -6.85 -6.52 15.92
CA PHE A 58 -7.82 -7.59 16.10
C PHE A 58 -8.07 -7.89 17.59
N ALA A 59 -7.02 -8.26 18.33
CA ALA A 59 -7.09 -8.62 19.74
C ALA A 59 -7.66 -7.48 20.60
N THR A 60 -7.28 -6.23 20.31
CA THR A 60 -7.76 -5.05 21.06
C THR A 60 -9.12 -4.53 20.59
N ARG A 61 -9.73 -5.14 19.56
CA ARG A 61 -11.01 -4.71 18.95
C ARG A 61 -11.00 -3.25 18.46
N ARG A 62 -9.82 -2.68 18.24
CA ARG A 62 -9.64 -1.29 17.80
C ARG A 62 -10.19 -1.03 16.40
N TRP A 63 -10.48 -2.09 15.63
CA TRP A 63 -11.16 -2.00 14.34
C TRP A 63 -12.47 -1.21 14.41
N ARG A 64 -13.20 -1.27 15.55
CA ARG A 64 -14.49 -0.58 15.72
C ARG A 64 -14.37 0.94 15.69
N ILE A 65 -13.21 1.46 16.07
CA ILE A 65 -12.95 2.90 16.19
C ILE A 65 -12.10 3.38 15.02
N ARG A 66 -11.08 2.60 14.61
CA ARG A 66 -10.11 3.01 13.60
C ARG A 66 -10.61 2.90 12.16
N PHE A 67 -11.38 1.87 11.82
CA PHE A 67 -11.83 1.67 10.45
C PHE A 67 -13.23 2.23 10.22
N ALA A 68 -13.53 2.56 8.97
CA ALA A 68 -14.81 3.09 8.56
C ALA A 68 -15.96 2.13 8.89
N SER A 69 -17.11 2.72 9.17
CA SER A 69 -18.38 2.09 9.45
C SER A 69 -19.45 2.68 8.54
N THR A 70 -20.58 1.99 8.40
CA THR A 70 -21.76 2.49 7.67
C THR A 70 -22.24 3.87 8.18
N ARG A 71 -21.92 4.22 9.43
CA ARG A 71 -22.20 5.54 10.03
C ARG A 71 -21.38 6.67 9.40
N ASP A 72 -20.18 6.39 8.90
CA ASP A 72 -19.32 7.41 8.28
C ASP A 72 -19.95 7.90 6.97
N LEU A 73 -20.55 7.00 6.18
CA LEU A 73 -21.28 7.36 4.95
C LEU A 73 -22.46 8.30 5.24
N LYS A 74 -23.22 8.06 6.32
CA LYS A 74 -24.30 8.95 6.76
C LYS A 74 -23.76 10.31 7.22
N THR A 75 -22.60 10.33 7.86
CA THR A 75 -21.96 11.55 8.37
C THR A 75 -21.52 12.47 7.23
N LEU A 76 -21.22 11.93 6.04
CA LEU A 76 -20.90 12.72 4.84
C LEU A 76 -22.08 13.55 4.31
N GLN A 77 -23.31 13.24 4.72
CA GLN A 77 -24.51 13.97 4.29
C GLN A 77 -24.84 15.17 5.21
N ILE A 78 -24.18 15.28 6.36
CA ILE A 78 -24.45 16.33 7.36
C ILE A 78 -23.57 17.57 7.07
N GLU A 79 -24.04 18.77 7.39
CA GLU A 79 -23.30 20.02 7.14
C GLU A 79 -22.07 20.24 8.05
N ASN A 80 -21.89 19.43 9.10
CA ASN A 80 -20.78 19.61 10.03
C ASN A 80 -19.43 19.20 9.44
N LEU A 81 -18.63 20.20 9.06
CA LEU A 81 -17.33 20.00 8.40
C LEU A 81 -16.33 19.17 9.23
N LYS A 82 -16.27 19.35 10.56
CA LYS A 82 -15.36 18.57 11.42
C LYS A 82 -15.71 17.08 11.41
N ARG A 83 -17.01 16.76 11.50
CA ARG A 83 -17.47 15.36 11.46
C ARG A 83 -17.26 14.73 10.08
N LYS A 84 -17.49 15.48 8.99
CA LYS A 84 -17.19 15.06 7.61
C LYS A 84 -15.72 14.72 7.44
N ASN A 85 -14.83 15.59 7.89
CA ASN A 85 -13.39 15.41 7.78
C ASN A 85 -12.89 14.17 8.53
N TYR A 86 -13.44 13.90 9.72
CA TYR A 86 -13.14 12.68 10.47
C TYR A 86 -13.65 11.41 9.76
N ALA A 87 -14.86 11.45 9.20
CA ALA A 87 -15.41 10.36 8.40
C ALA A 87 -14.56 10.05 7.16
N TRP A 88 -14.12 11.09 6.43
CA TRP A 88 -13.19 10.95 5.30
C TRP A 88 -11.87 10.29 5.69
N HIS A 89 -11.27 10.71 6.81
CA HIS A 89 -10.04 10.08 7.31
C HIS A 89 -10.21 8.58 7.55
N ARG A 90 -11.31 8.18 8.20
CA ARG A 90 -11.58 6.75 8.45
C ARG A 90 -11.82 5.97 7.16
N LEU A 91 -12.55 6.55 6.21
CA LEU A 91 -12.80 5.92 4.91
C LEU A 91 -11.50 5.69 4.14
N ILE A 92 -10.68 6.74 4.00
CA ILE A 92 -9.38 6.66 3.32
C ILE A 92 -8.48 5.65 4.05
N TYR A 93 -8.37 5.74 5.38
CA TYR A 93 -7.57 4.81 6.18
C TYR A 93 -8.05 3.36 6.09
N THR A 94 -9.33 3.10 5.82
CA THR A 94 -9.82 1.75 5.54
C THR A 94 -9.57 1.32 4.11
N ALA A 95 -9.65 2.24 3.14
CA ALA A 95 -9.46 1.96 1.72
C ALA A 95 -8.04 1.50 1.36
N ILE A 96 -7.03 1.82 2.18
CA ILE A 96 -5.66 1.35 1.96
C ILE A 96 -5.47 -0.13 2.31
N ILE A 97 -6.31 -0.70 3.19
CA ILE A 97 -6.13 -2.08 3.69
C ILE A 97 -6.16 -3.11 2.54
N PRO A 98 -7.14 -3.10 1.61
CA PRO A 98 -7.12 -3.99 0.46
C PRO A 98 -5.87 -3.83 -0.41
N VAL A 99 -5.34 -2.61 -0.59
CA VAL A 99 -4.13 -2.36 -1.38
C VAL A 99 -2.90 -2.96 -0.70
N LEU A 100 -2.79 -2.81 0.62
CA LEU A 100 -1.71 -3.41 1.41
C LEU A 100 -1.76 -4.95 1.34
N LEU A 101 -2.95 -5.52 1.49
CA LEU A 101 -3.15 -6.97 1.36
C LEU A 101 -2.85 -7.45 -0.05
N LEU A 102 -3.29 -6.72 -1.09
CA LEU A 102 -2.98 -7.03 -2.47
C LEU A 102 -1.47 -7.05 -2.69
N ALA A 103 -0.73 -6.07 -2.16
CA ALA A 103 0.73 -5.99 -2.30
C ALA A 103 1.44 -7.20 -1.69
N ILE A 104 1.09 -7.59 -0.47
CA ILE A 104 1.74 -8.74 0.19
C ILE A 104 1.33 -10.08 -0.45
N LEU A 105 0.05 -10.26 -0.79
CA LEU A 105 -0.44 -11.53 -1.36
C LEU A 105 0.14 -11.77 -2.76
N SER A 106 0.07 -10.77 -3.64
CA SER A 106 0.69 -10.88 -4.96
C SER A 106 2.22 -10.99 -4.88
N GLY A 107 2.85 -10.30 -3.92
CA GLY A 107 4.30 -10.42 -3.67
C GLY A 107 4.72 -11.82 -3.22
N LEU A 108 3.96 -12.45 -2.32
CA LEU A 108 4.20 -13.83 -1.87
C LEU A 108 4.03 -14.84 -3.01
N ALA A 109 3.00 -14.65 -3.85
CA ALA A 109 2.79 -15.47 -5.05
C ALA A 109 4.00 -15.37 -5.99
N MET A 110 4.57 -14.18 -6.19
CA MET A 110 5.75 -13.98 -7.03
C MET A 110 7.06 -14.45 -6.37
N TYR A 111 7.17 -14.39 -5.04
CA TYR A 111 8.37 -14.77 -4.31
C TYR A 111 8.63 -16.28 -4.36
N LYS A 112 7.59 -17.09 -4.13
CA LYS A 112 7.68 -18.56 -4.12
C LYS A 112 6.50 -19.20 -4.85
N PRO A 113 6.41 -19.06 -6.19
CA PRO A 113 5.24 -19.49 -6.97
C PRO A 113 4.96 -21.00 -6.89
N ALA A 114 5.99 -21.84 -6.76
CA ALA A 114 5.80 -23.28 -6.59
C ALA A 114 5.13 -23.63 -5.24
N GLN A 115 5.44 -22.89 -4.18
CA GLN A 115 4.88 -23.10 -2.84
C GLN A 115 3.50 -22.44 -2.69
N PHE A 116 3.29 -21.32 -3.37
CA PHE A 116 2.05 -20.54 -3.38
C PHE A 116 1.35 -20.58 -4.76
N TYR A 117 1.29 -21.76 -5.38
CA TYR A 117 0.71 -21.92 -6.72
C TYR A 117 -0.78 -21.54 -6.73
N TRP A 118 -1.52 -21.89 -5.68
CA TRP A 118 -2.94 -21.56 -5.52
C TRP A 118 -3.16 -20.04 -5.46
N LEU A 119 -2.23 -19.31 -4.83
CA LEU A 119 -2.28 -17.85 -4.73
C LEU A 119 -1.99 -17.21 -6.08
N SER A 120 -1.01 -17.74 -6.82
CA SER A 120 -0.70 -17.34 -8.18
C SER A 120 -1.89 -17.59 -9.13
N GLY A 121 -2.59 -18.72 -8.94
CA GLY A 121 -3.77 -19.09 -9.71
C GLY A 121 -4.96 -18.15 -9.55
N LEU A 122 -5.08 -17.42 -8.43
CA LEU A 122 -6.14 -16.41 -8.25
C LEU A 122 -6.05 -15.24 -9.23
N PHE A 123 -4.87 -15.01 -9.81
CA PHE A 123 -4.62 -13.95 -10.78
C PHE A 123 -4.75 -14.43 -12.23
N GLY A 124 -5.03 -15.72 -12.45
CA GLY A 124 -5.17 -16.33 -13.77
C GLY A 124 -3.84 -16.58 -14.46
N ASP A 125 -3.09 -15.51 -14.75
CA ASP A 125 -1.82 -15.59 -15.46
C ASP A 125 -0.72 -14.72 -14.80
N TRP A 126 0.53 -14.97 -15.21
CA TRP A 126 1.70 -14.31 -14.64
C TRP A 126 1.76 -12.81 -14.93
N GLN A 127 1.28 -12.37 -16.09
CA GLN A 127 1.29 -10.95 -16.45
C GLN A 127 0.26 -10.20 -15.61
N THR A 128 -0.94 -10.75 -15.45
CA THR A 128 -1.99 -10.19 -14.59
C THR A 128 -1.53 -10.10 -13.13
N LEU A 129 -0.85 -11.12 -12.61
CA LEU A 129 -0.24 -11.09 -11.28
C LEU A 129 0.76 -9.94 -11.12
N ARG A 130 1.67 -9.78 -12.09
CA ARG A 130 2.68 -8.70 -12.07
C ARG A 130 2.04 -7.32 -12.13
N VAL A 131 1.05 -7.14 -13.00
CA VAL A 131 0.30 -5.87 -13.12
C VAL A 131 -0.42 -5.56 -11.81
N ALA A 132 -1.12 -6.53 -11.23
CA ALA A 132 -1.82 -6.35 -9.96
C ALA A 132 -0.86 -5.99 -8.82
N HIS A 133 0.31 -6.64 -8.74
CA HIS A 133 1.33 -6.30 -7.74
C HIS A 133 1.88 -4.89 -7.96
N LEU A 134 2.29 -4.56 -9.18
CA LEU A 134 2.91 -3.27 -9.49
C LEU A 134 1.93 -2.11 -9.40
N PHE A 135 0.64 -2.33 -9.64
CA PHE A 135 -0.42 -1.33 -9.44
C PHE A 135 -0.52 -0.86 -7.99
N THR A 136 -0.09 -1.66 -7.02
CA THR A 136 -0.07 -1.24 -5.61
C THR A 136 0.89 -0.08 -5.36
N VAL A 137 1.95 0.07 -6.17
CA VAL A 137 2.93 1.16 -6.04
C VAL A 137 2.28 2.54 -6.27
N PRO A 138 1.71 2.85 -7.45
CA PRO A 138 1.04 4.13 -7.65
C PRO A 138 -0.18 4.30 -6.74
N ALA A 139 -0.91 3.23 -6.42
CA ALA A 139 -2.03 3.30 -5.47
C ALA A 139 -1.58 3.77 -4.08
N ILE A 140 -0.47 3.24 -3.55
CA ILE A 140 0.08 3.66 -2.25
C ILE A 140 0.61 5.11 -2.32
N VAL A 141 1.24 5.51 -3.43
CA VAL A 141 1.71 6.89 -3.62
C VAL A 141 0.54 7.87 -3.61
N VAL A 142 -0.49 7.63 -4.43
CA VAL A 142 -1.69 8.47 -4.48
C VAL A 142 -2.39 8.52 -3.13
N PHE A 143 -2.55 7.37 -2.47
CA PHE A 143 -3.09 7.31 -1.11
C PHE A 143 -2.30 8.18 -0.14
N THR A 144 -0.97 8.05 -0.13
CA THR A 144 -0.09 8.78 0.80
C THR A 144 -0.22 10.28 0.59
N LEU A 145 -0.28 10.74 -0.65
CA LEU A 145 -0.49 12.15 -0.98
C LEU A 145 -1.85 12.65 -0.48
N ILE A 146 -2.94 11.97 -0.84
CA ILE A 146 -4.30 12.36 -0.43
C ILE A 146 -4.45 12.33 1.10
N HIS A 147 -3.99 11.26 1.74
CA HIS A 147 -4.07 11.10 3.19
C HIS A 147 -3.27 12.18 3.93
N SER A 148 -2.07 12.50 3.46
CA SER A 148 -1.24 13.55 4.05
C SER A 148 -1.88 14.93 3.89
N LEU A 149 -2.41 15.26 2.71
CA LEU A 149 -3.13 16.52 2.49
C LEU A 149 -4.35 16.65 3.40
N LEU A 150 -5.12 15.57 3.56
CA LEU A 150 -6.26 15.56 4.47
C LEU A 150 -5.82 15.76 5.92
N ALA A 151 -4.73 15.14 6.35
CA ALA A 151 -4.16 15.30 7.69
C ALA A 151 -3.72 16.75 7.94
N LEU A 152 -3.08 17.39 6.96
CA LEU A 152 -2.67 18.81 7.04
C LEU A 152 -3.87 19.77 7.08
N ASN A 153 -4.95 19.47 6.34
CA ASN A 153 -6.15 20.29 6.32
C ASN A 153 -6.97 20.20 7.62
N VAL A 154 -6.83 19.11 8.38
CA VAL A 154 -7.60 18.87 9.61
C VAL A 154 -6.78 19.14 10.87
N GLY A 155 -5.47 18.92 10.83
CA GLY A 155 -4.56 19.21 11.92
C GLY A 155 -3.88 20.55 11.74
N SER A 156 -4.08 21.47 12.68
CA SER A 156 -3.18 22.63 12.85
C SER A 156 -1.73 22.12 12.98
N PHE A 157 -0.73 22.91 12.57
CA PHE A 157 0.72 22.62 12.80
C PHE A 157 1.06 22.11 14.21
N ARG A 158 0.22 22.39 15.22
CA ARG A 158 0.28 21.81 16.57
C ARG A 158 0.20 20.28 16.62
N LEU A 159 -0.66 19.66 15.81
CA LEU A 159 -0.81 18.19 15.73
C LEU A 159 0.44 17.54 15.12
N ILE A 160 1.05 18.19 14.12
CA ILE A 160 2.32 17.75 13.53
C ILE A 160 3.43 17.84 14.58
N LYS A 161 3.53 18.96 15.32
CA LYS A 161 4.52 19.13 16.38
C LYS A 161 4.42 18.06 17.48
N SER A 162 3.21 17.67 17.89
CA SER A 162 3.02 16.62 18.90
C SER A 162 3.39 15.20 18.45
N MET A 163 3.70 14.98 17.16
CA MET A 163 4.21 13.69 16.69
C MET A 163 5.73 13.58 16.79
N PHE A 164 6.43 14.72 16.92
CA PHE A 164 7.90 14.80 16.93
C PHE A 164 8.47 15.29 18.27
N VAL A 165 7.61 15.66 19.22
CA VAL A 165 7.94 16.09 20.59
C VAL A 165 7.17 15.21 21.56
#